data_AF-A0AA40DT64-F1
#
_entry.id   AF-A0AA40DT64-F1
#
_cell.length_a   1.000
_cell.length_b   1.000
_cell.length_c   1.000
_cell.angle_alpha   90.00
_cell.angle_beta   90.00
_cell.angle_gamma   90.00
#
_symmetry.space_group_name_H-M   'P 1'
#
loop_
_entity.id
_entity.type
_entity.pdbx_description
1 polymer ?
#
loop_
_entity_poly.entity_id
_entity_poly.type
_entity_poly.pdbx_seq_one_letter_code
_entity_poly.pdbx_strand_id
1 'polypeptide(L)'
;MQPTITRPAGALKFDLYEQWPNPHAQKTWETLAHLKKLAKSGTVTIDGTALDAASVVASARYGCKVSAKDDEAIRVGINGSVNTLQEYLSKGYFLYVLGPKEGLSLINGTAAAAAVATLGLFEANQLAVLSQVLTAMSSEALYANAEWAHPFIAAVRPRCGQIEAAQNVRTFLQGSKLVYGLEHAKDRFKAGLV
;
A
#
# COMPACT_ATOMS: atom_id res chain seq x y z
N MET A 1 -16.04 37.60 -12.98
CA MET A 1 -15.83 37.61 -11.52
C MET A 1 -14.90 36.47 -11.15
N GLN A 2 -13.65 36.75 -10.74
CA GLN A 2 -12.79 35.70 -10.19
C GLN A 2 -13.27 35.42 -8.75
N PRO A 3 -13.58 34.17 -8.37
CA PRO A 3 -13.83 33.85 -6.97
C PRO A 3 -12.51 34.02 -6.22
N THR A 4 -12.40 35.11 -5.46
CA THR A 4 -11.28 35.36 -4.57
C THR A 4 -11.44 34.40 -3.38
N ILE A 5 -10.86 33.20 -3.50
CA ILE A 5 -10.55 32.41 -2.31
C ILE A 5 -9.45 33.23 -1.61
N THR A 6 -9.80 33.81 -0.48
CA THR A 6 -8.88 34.38 0.51
C THR A 6 -9.15 33.62 1.78
N ARG A 7 -8.10 33.24 2.52
CA ARG A 7 -8.28 32.75 3.89
C ARG A 7 -9.05 33.85 4.64
N PRO A 8 -10.27 33.61 5.11
CA PRO A 8 -11.02 34.66 5.78
C PRO A 8 -10.29 34.97 7.08
N ALA A 9 -9.70 36.16 7.19
CA ALA A 9 -9.11 36.61 8.44
C ALA A 9 -10.22 36.62 9.50
N GLY A 10 -10.14 35.71 10.47
CA GLY A 10 -11.02 35.70 11.65
C GLY A 10 -12.39 35.03 11.52
N ALA A 11 -12.68 34.19 10.52
CA ALA A 11 -14.05 33.63 10.37
C ALA A 11 -14.44 32.51 11.35
N LEU A 12 -13.53 31.96 12.14
CA LEU A 12 -13.85 30.95 13.15
C LEU A 12 -13.35 31.43 14.51
N LYS A 13 -14.29 31.73 15.41
CA LYS A 13 -14.08 32.22 16.78
C LYS A 13 -13.22 31.28 17.68
N PHE A 14 -12.75 30.14 17.13
CA PHE A 14 -11.97 29.10 17.79
C PHE A 14 -10.75 28.62 16.97
N ASP A 15 -10.33 29.34 15.92
CA ASP A 15 -9.10 29.04 15.18
C ASP A 15 -7.85 29.52 15.96
N LEU A 16 -7.53 28.83 17.06
CA LEU A 16 -6.41 29.14 17.96
C LEU A 16 -5.02 28.86 17.36
N TYR A 17 -4.95 28.13 16.24
CA TYR A 17 -3.70 27.69 15.62
C TYR A 17 -3.46 28.23 14.22
N GLU A 18 -4.36 29.07 13.71
CA GLU A 18 -4.31 29.56 12.34
C GLU A 18 -4.30 28.45 11.26
N GLN A 19 -4.96 27.32 11.54
CA GLN A 19 -4.93 26.14 10.69
C GLN A 19 -6.17 26.07 9.80
N TRP A 20 -6.01 25.60 8.57
CA TRP A 20 -7.15 25.35 7.70
C TRP A 20 -8.09 24.31 8.33
N PRO A 21 -9.40 24.43 8.14
CA PRO A 21 -10.40 23.58 8.81
C PRO A 21 -10.28 22.09 8.47
N ASN A 22 -9.60 21.73 7.38
CA ASN A 22 -9.21 20.35 7.09
C ASN A 22 -7.99 20.30 6.14
N PRO A 23 -7.27 19.17 6.08
CA PRO A 23 -6.12 18.98 5.20
C PRO A 23 -6.43 19.16 3.71
N HIS A 24 -7.67 18.87 3.29
CA HIS A 24 -8.09 19.08 1.89
C HIS A 24 -8.16 20.55 1.52
N ALA A 25 -8.68 21.40 2.40
CA ALA A 25 -8.79 22.84 2.20
C ALA A 25 -7.40 23.48 2.16
N GLN A 26 -6.48 23.03 3.03
CA GLN A 26 -5.08 23.42 2.97
C GLN A 26 -4.44 23.07 1.62
N LYS A 27 -4.57 21.80 1.18
CA LYS A 27 -4.00 21.33 -0.09
C LYS A 27 -4.60 22.06 -1.29
N THR A 28 -5.89 22.40 -1.23
CA THR A 28 -6.57 23.19 -2.28
C THR A 28 -6.01 24.60 -2.35
N TRP A 29 -5.74 25.23 -1.20
CA TRP A 29 -5.12 26.54 -1.12
C TRP A 29 -3.69 26.55 -1.68
N GLU A 30 -2.88 25.58 -1.28
CA GLU A 30 -1.51 25.40 -1.77
C GLU A 30 -1.50 25.24 -3.30
N THR A 31 -2.42 24.43 -3.84
CA THR A 31 -2.60 24.24 -5.28
C THR A 31 -2.98 25.55 -5.98
N LEU A 32 -3.91 26.34 -5.42
CA LEU A 32 -4.30 27.63 -5.98
C LEU A 32 -3.15 28.65 -5.94
N ALA A 33 -2.38 28.68 -4.86
CA ALA A 33 -1.22 29.54 -4.72
C ALA A 33 -0.13 29.18 -5.75
N HIS A 34 0.10 27.88 -5.97
CA HIS A 34 1.00 27.39 -7.01
C HIS A 34 0.52 27.80 -8.41
N LEU A 35 -0.77 27.62 -8.71
CA LEU A 35 -1.38 28.03 -9.99
C LEU A 35 -1.18 29.52 -10.26
N LYS A 36 -1.40 30.38 -9.25
CA LYS A 36 -1.20 31.83 -9.38
C LYS A 36 0.26 32.19 -9.68
N LYS A 37 1.23 31.43 -9.16
CA LYS A 37 2.66 31.62 -9.48
C LYS A 37 2.96 31.22 -10.93
N LEU A 38 2.50 30.04 -11.35
CA LEU A 38 2.70 29.54 -12.72
C LEU A 38 2.01 30.42 -13.77
N ALA A 39 0.79 30.88 -13.51
CA ALA A 39 0.09 31.80 -14.39
C ALA A 39 0.82 33.15 -14.57
N LYS A 40 1.65 33.56 -13.59
CA LYS A 40 2.50 34.75 -13.68
C LYS A 40 3.82 34.48 -14.39
N SER A 41 4.46 33.32 -14.17
CA SER A 41 5.72 32.97 -14.85
C SER A 41 5.51 32.67 -16.33
N GLY A 42 4.32 32.18 -16.71
CA GLY A 42 3.98 31.84 -18.09
C GLY A 42 4.63 30.57 -18.61
N THR A 43 5.43 29.88 -17.78
CA THR A 43 6.14 28.64 -18.12
C THR A 43 5.89 27.56 -17.07
N VAL A 44 5.78 26.32 -17.53
CA VAL A 44 5.59 25.11 -16.71
C VAL A 44 6.67 24.11 -17.09
N THR A 45 7.48 23.69 -16.13
CA THR A 45 8.49 22.65 -16.35
C THR A 45 7.97 21.30 -15.87
N ILE A 46 8.02 20.27 -16.73
CA ILE A 46 7.62 18.90 -16.38
C ILE A 46 8.86 18.05 -16.16
N ASP A 47 8.92 17.36 -15.02
CA ASP A 47 10.03 16.48 -14.61
C ASP A 47 9.77 14.98 -14.84
N GLY A 48 8.59 14.62 -15.35
CA GLY A 48 8.20 13.24 -15.65
C GLY A 48 7.84 12.38 -14.43
N THR A 49 7.88 12.94 -13.21
CA THR A 49 7.62 12.20 -11.97
C THR A 49 6.38 12.70 -11.22
N ALA A 50 6.01 13.96 -11.40
CA ALA A 50 4.83 14.54 -10.76
C ALA A 50 3.96 15.29 -11.77
N LEU A 51 2.64 15.08 -11.70
CA LEU A 51 1.64 15.89 -12.40
C LEU A 51 0.76 16.55 -11.35
N ASP A 52 0.98 17.84 -11.09
CA ASP A 52 0.15 18.60 -10.15
C ASP A 52 -1.03 19.29 -10.86
N ALA A 53 -2.18 19.39 -10.18
CA ALA A 53 -3.37 19.99 -10.77
C ALA A 53 -3.16 21.46 -11.18
N ALA A 54 -2.25 22.19 -10.53
CA ALA A 54 -1.99 23.58 -10.86
C ALA A 54 -1.22 23.71 -12.19
N SER A 55 -0.24 22.85 -12.47
CA SER A 55 0.47 22.87 -13.76
C SER A 55 -0.42 22.45 -14.94
N VAL A 56 -1.33 21.49 -14.75
CA VAL A 56 -2.36 21.14 -15.77
C VAL A 56 -3.29 22.31 -16.05
N VAL A 57 -3.78 22.98 -15.01
CA VAL A 57 -4.68 24.14 -15.18
C VAL A 57 -3.93 25.34 -15.76
N ALA A 58 -2.67 25.55 -15.38
CA ALA A 58 -1.83 26.62 -15.93
C ALA A 58 -1.63 26.47 -17.44
N SER A 59 -1.29 25.26 -17.91
CA SER A 59 -1.11 25.00 -19.34
C SER A 59 -2.43 25.07 -20.11
N ALA A 60 -3.48 24.40 -19.62
CA ALA A 60 -4.75 24.30 -20.35
C ALA A 60 -5.58 25.59 -20.35
N ARG A 61 -5.64 26.31 -19.21
CA ARG A 61 -6.52 27.48 -19.04
C ARG A 61 -5.79 28.81 -19.21
N TYR A 62 -4.53 28.88 -18.80
CA TYR A 62 -3.74 30.11 -18.85
C TYR A 62 -2.71 30.13 -19.99
N GLY A 63 -2.65 29.06 -20.79
CA GLY A 63 -1.78 29.00 -21.98
C GLY A 63 -0.30 29.00 -21.65
N CYS A 64 0.10 28.59 -20.44
CA CYS A 64 1.50 28.58 -20.05
C CYS A 64 2.31 27.60 -20.93
N LYS A 65 3.49 28.04 -21.39
CA LYS A 65 4.37 27.24 -22.25
C LYS A 65 4.97 26.10 -21.44
N VAL A 66 4.77 24.87 -21.91
CA VAL A 66 5.26 23.66 -21.23
C VAL A 66 6.64 23.29 -21.79
N SER A 67 7.63 23.11 -20.91
CA SER A 67 8.96 22.60 -21.27
C SER A 67 9.28 21.36 -20.44
N ALA A 68 9.81 20.31 -21.06
CA ALA A 68 10.38 19.19 -20.30
C ALA A 68 11.72 19.61 -19.69
N LYS A 69 12.00 19.13 -18.47
CA LYS A 69 13.36 19.20 -17.92
C LYS A 69 14.29 18.41 -18.85
N ASP A 70 15.44 19.00 -19.19
CA ASP A 70 16.41 18.36 -20.07
C ASP A 70 17.17 17.26 -19.29
N ASP A 71 16.56 16.09 -19.24
CA ASP A 71 17.07 14.89 -18.59
C ASP A 71 16.97 13.73 -19.58
N GLU A 72 18.05 12.98 -19.72
CA GLU A 72 18.13 11.87 -20.67
C GLU A 72 17.09 10.79 -20.35
N ALA A 73 16.83 10.54 -19.06
CA ALA A 73 15.82 9.57 -18.64
C ALA A 73 14.40 9.96 -19.09
N ILE A 74 14.07 11.26 -19.00
CA ILE A 74 12.78 11.81 -19.45
C ILE A 74 12.66 11.72 -20.97
N ARG A 75 13.73 12.05 -21.70
CA ARG A 75 13.76 11.98 -23.17
C ARG A 75 13.58 10.54 -23.67
N VAL A 76 14.25 9.57 -23.06
CA VAL A 76 14.08 8.15 -23.38
C VAL A 76 12.64 7.68 -23.12
N GLY A 77 12.05 8.06 -21.98
CA GLY A 77 10.66 7.69 -21.66
C GLY A 77 9.62 8.29 -22.62
N ILE A 78 9.79 9.56 -23.00
CA ILE A 78 8.93 10.22 -23.99
C ILE A 78 9.07 9.55 -25.35
N ASN A 79 10.30 9.35 -25.83
CA ASN A 79 10.54 8.71 -27.12
C ASN A 79 10.02 7.28 -27.15
N GLY A 80 10.16 6.52 -26.06
CA GLY A 80 9.55 5.19 -25.92
C GLY A 80 8.03 5.24 -26.10
N SER A 81 7.36 6.16 -25.40
CA SER A 81 5.91 6.34 -25.50
C SER A 81 5.45 6.73 -26.91
N VAL A 82 6.19 7.63 -27.57
CA VAL A 82 5.92 8.06 -28.96
C VAL A 82 6.10 6.90 -29.94
N ASN A 83 7.18 6.13 -29.80
CA ASN A 83 7.46 4.98 -30.66
C ASN A 83 6.37 3.92 -30.51
N THR A 84 5.98 3.59 -29.28
CA THR A 84 4.88 2.65 -29.02
C THR A 84 3.57 3.14 -29.64
N LEU A 85 3.24 4.43 -29.50
CA LEU A 85 2.05 4.99 -30.13
C LEU A 85 2.08 4.87 -31.65
N GLN A 86 3.20 5.24 -32.28
CA GLN A 86 3.40 5.11 -33.73
C GLN A 86 3.27 3.65 -34.20
N GLU A 87 3.80 2.70 -33.43
CA GLU A 87 3.67 1.27 -33.72
C GLU A 87 2.20 0.85 -33.75
N TYR A 88 1.40 1.19 -32.73
CA TYR A 88 -0.02 0.83 -32.71
C TYR A 88 -0.82 1.54 -33.80
N LEU A 89 -0.54 2.80 -34.09
CA LEU A 89 -1.17 3.52 -35.20
C LEU A 89 -0.85 2.84 -36.55
N SER A 90 0.38 2.39 -36.76
CA SER A 90 0.75 1.68 -38.01
C SER A 90 0.09 0.31 -38.15
N LYS A 91 -0.28 -0.34 -37.04
CA LYS A 91 -1.09 -1.57 -37.01
C LYS A 91 -2.59 -1.31 -37.23
N GLY A 92 -3.00 -0.06 -37.45
CA GLY A 92 -4.40 0.31 -37.72
C GLY A 92 -5.26 0.55 -36.48
N TYR A 93 -4.66 0.66 -35.29
CA TYR A 93 -5.39 1.08 -34.10
C TYR A 93 -5.70 2.58 -34.15
N PHE A 94 -6.79 2.99 -33.51
CA PHE A 94 -7.24 4.38 -33.46
C PHE A 94 -7.16 4.92 -32.03
N LEU A 95 -6.97 6.23 -31.91
CA LEU A 95 -6.95 6.93 -30.63
C LEU A 95 -8.36 7.14 -30.11
N TYR A 96 -8.62 6.70 -28.89
CA TYR A 96 -9.85 7.03 -28.17
C TYR A 96 -9.64 8.30 -27.33
N VAL A 97 -10.41 9.34 -27.62
CA VAL A 97 -10.36 10.59 -26.86
C VAL A 97 -11.23 10.43 -25.62
N LEU A 98 -10.59 10.43 -24.46
CA LEU A 98 -11.27 10.30 -23.18
C LEU A 98 -12.19 11.50 -22.93
N GLY A 99 -13.40 11.21 -22.48
CA GLY A 99 -14.36 12.20 -22.04
C GLY A 99 -13.97 12.84 -20.70
N PRO A 100 -14.71 13.88 -20.26
CA PRO A 100 -14.51 14.47 -18.96
C PRO A 100 -14.57 13.41 -17.85
N LYS A 101 -13.58 13.43 -16.94
CA LYS A 101 -13.43 12.52 -15.80
C LYS A 101 -13.01 11.07 -16.12
N GLU A 102 -13.08 10.61 -17.36
CA GLU A 102 -12.69 9.23 -17.71
C GLU A 102 -11.20 8.96 -17.45
N GLY A 103 -10.31 9.88 -17.83
CA GLY A 103 -8.88 9.75 -17.56
C GLY A 103 -8.54 9.74 -16.07
N LEU A 104 -9.27 10.53 -15.26
CA LEU A 104 -9.09 10.52 -13.81
C LEU A 104 -9.58 9.21 -13.20
N SER A 105 -10.73 8.69 -13.67
CA SER A 105 -11.24 7.39 -13.21
C SER A 105 -10.30 6.23 -13.53
N LEU A 106 -9.57 6.30 -14.65
CA LEU A 106 -8.59 5.27 -15.04
C LEU A 106 -7.36 5.24 -14.12
N ILE A 107 -6.85 6.40 -13.70
CA ILE A 107 -5.60 6.48 -12.93
C ILE A 107 -5.79 6.59 -11.42
N ASN A 108 -6.94 7.08 -10.96
CA ASN A 108 -7.21 7.35 -9.54
C ASN A 108 -7.71 6.12 -8.78
N GLY A 109 -7.31 4.93 -9.22
CA GLY A 109 -7.60 3.66 -8.57
C GLY A 109 -6.43 3.16 -7.75
N THR A 110 -6.71 2.53 -6.61
CA THR A 110 -5.70 1.81 -5.81
C THR A 110 -5.40 0.41 -6.34
N ALA A 111 -5.84 0.09 -7.57
CA ALA A 111 -5.77 -1.25 -8.15
C ALA A 111 -4.35 -1.82 -8.18
N ALA A 112 -3.35 -1.00 -8.55
CA ALA A 112 -1.95 -1.44 -8.55
C ALA A 112 -1.45 -1.80 -7.14
N ALA A 113 -1.72 -0.94 -6.15
CA ALA A 113 -1.35 -1.20 -4.76
C ALA A 113 -2.10 -2.41 -4.19
N ALA A 114 -3.38 -2.55 -4.50
CA ALA A 114 -4.20 -3.70 -4.09
C ALA A 114 -3.70 -5.02 -4.71
N ALA A 115 -3.28 -5.00 -5.99
CA ALA A 115 -2.72 -6.18 -6.66
C ALA A 115 -1.44 -6.66 -5.97
N VAL A 116 -0.50 -5.74 -5.69
CA VAL A 116 0.75 -6.07 -4.99
C VAL A 116 0.46 -6.55 -3.56
N ALA A 117 -0.45 -5.88 -2.84
CA ALA A 117 -0.84 -6.28 -1.50
C ALA A 117 -1.48 -7.67 -1.46
N THR A 118 -2.30 -8.02 -2.45
CA THR A 118 -2.94 -9.34 -2.55
C THR A 118 -1.91 -10.44 -2.77
N LEU A 119 -0.91 -10.20 -3.64
CA LEU A 119 0.18 -11.13 -3.86
C LEU A 119 0.99 -11.36 -2.57
N GLY A 120 1.35 -10.29 -1.88
CA GLY A 120 2.06 -10.38 -0.60
C GLY A 120 1.24 -11.09 0.49
N LEU A 121 -0.07 -10.84 0.55
CA LEU A 121 -0.96 -11.52 1.48
C LEU A 121 -1.06 -13.02 1.18
N PHE A 122 -1.12 -13.41 -0.09
CA PHE A 122 -1.13 -14.81 -0.49
C PHE A 122 0.14 -15.54 -0.03
N GLU A 123 1.32 -14.97 -0.30
CA GLU A 123 2.61 -15.53 0.13
C GLU A 123 2.73 -15.58 1.65
N ALA A 124 2.30 -14.53 2.35
CA ALA A 124 2.32 -14.48 3.81
C ALA A 124 1.48 -15.60 4.44
N ASN A 125 0.32 -15.93 3.87
CA ASN A 125 -0.51 -17.04 4.34
C ASN A 125 0.19 -18.39 4.17
N GLN A 126 0.85 -18.61 3.03
CA GLN A 126 1.62 -19.85 2.80
C GLN A 126 2.77 -19.97 3.80
N LEU A 127 3.52 -18.88 4.02
CA LEU A 127 4.61 -18.84 4.99
C LEU A 127 4.13 -19.05 6.43
N ALA A 128 2.97 -18.52 6.80
CA ALA A 128 2.39 -18.70 8.12
C ALA A 128 2.11 -20.18 8.42
N VAL A 129 1.53 -20.93 7.48
CA VAL A 129 1.31 -22.38 7.63
C VAL A 129 2.64 -23.15 7.60
N LEU A 130 3.53 -22.82 6.67
CA LEU A 130 4.85 -23.46 6.57
C LEU A 130 5.65 -23.33 7.87
N SER A 131 5.60 -22.17 8.53
CA SER A 131 6.28 -21.93 9.80
C SER A 131 5.79 -22.88 10.91
N GLN A 132 4.49 -23.23 10.92
CA GLN A 132 3.91 -24.17 11.87
C GLN A 132 4.38 -25.60 11.59
N VAL A 133 4.45 -26.00 10.32
CA VAL A 133 5.00 -27.30 9.92
C VAL A 133 6.47 -27.41 10.31
N LEU A 134 7.29 -26.39 10.05
CA LEU A 134 8.71 -26.36 10.43
C LEU A 134 8.89 -26.41 11.96
N THR A 135 7.97 -25.79 12.72
CA THR A 135 7.95 -25.89 14.18
C THR A 135 7.69 -27.34 14.63
N ALA A 136 6.76 -28.03 13.99
CA ALA A 136 6.49 -29.44 14.25
C ALA A 136 7.73 -30.31 13.93
N MET A 137 8.30 -30.16 12.74
CA MET A 137 9.49 -30.91 12.31
C MET A 137 10.70 -30.66 13.22
N SER A 138 10.91 -29.40 13.65
CA SER A 138 11.98 -29.06 14.59
C SER A 138 11.76 -29.72 15.96
N SER A 139 10.51 -29.79 16.40
CA SER A 139 10.16 -30.46 17.66
C SER A 139 10.45 -31.96 17.59
N GLU A 140 10.15 -32.60 16.46
CA GLU A 140 10.51 -34.01 16.22
C GLU A 140 12.02 -34.22 16.19
N ALA A 141 12.76 -33.38 15.46
CA ALA A 141 14.22 -33.49 15.34
C ALA A 141 14.94 -33.33 16.69
N LEU A 142 14.36 -32.53 17.60
CA LEU A 142 14.90 -32.28 18.93
C LEU A 142 14.38 -33.24 20.01
N TYR A 143 13.54 -34.21 19.66
CA TYR A 143 12.85 -35.08 20.64
C TYR A 143 12.15 -34.26 21.74
N ALA A 144 11.48 -33.17 21.37
CA ALA A 144 10.94 -32.21 22.31
C ALA A 144 9.69 -32.73 23.06
N ASN A 145 9.44 -32.17 24.25
CA ASN A 145 8.16 -32.30 24.94
C ASN A 145 7.11 -31.44 24.21
N ALA A 146 6.09 -32.06 23.62
CA ALA A 146 5.05 -31.38 22.85
C ALA A 146 3.82 -30.94 23.68
N GLU A 147 3.90 -31.00 25.01
CA GLU A 147 2.86 -30.47 25.92
C GLU A 147 2.57 -28.98 25.70
N TRP A 148 3.52 -28.20 25.17
CA TRP A 148 3.33 -26.78 24.89
C TRP A 148 2.20 -26.51 23.86
N ALA A 149 1.86 -27.49 23.03
CA ALA A 149 0.76 -27.41 22.07
C ALA A 149 -0.58 -27.88 22.67
N HIS A 150 -0.65 -28.15 23.98
CA HIS A 150 -1.87 -28.62 24.62
C HIS A 150 -2.98 -27.53 24.61
N PRO A 151 -4.24 -27.87 24.27
CA PRO A 151 -5.33 -26.89 24.13
C PRO A 151 -5.55 -26.02 25.38
N PHE A 152 -5.30 -26.57 26.58
CA PHE A 152 -5.33 -25.82 27.83
C PHE A 152 -4.46 -24.55 27.81
N ILE A 153 -3.26 -24.60 27.23
CA ILE A 153 -2.32 -23.47 27.24
C ILE A 153 -2.88 -22.30 26.43
N ALA A 154 -3.44 -22.60 25.24
CA ALA A 154 -4.11 -21.60 24.43
C ALA A 154 -5.43 -21.11 25.07
N ALA A 155 -6.12 -21.96 25.84
CA ALA A 155 -7.35 -21.61 26.54
C ALA A 155 -7.13 -20.60 27.70
N VAL A 156 -5.96 -20.62 28.34
CA VAL A 156 -5.62 -19.66 29.42
C VAL A 156 -5.50 -18.23 28.88
N ARG A 157 -5.06 -18.05 27.63
CA ARG A 157 -5.00 -16.74 26.94
C ARG A 157 -5.53 -16.85 25.51
N PRO A 158 -6.87 -16.82 25.33
CA PRO A 158 -7.48 -17.16 24.06
C PRO A 158 -7.30 -16.04 23.02
N ARG A 159 -6.32 -16.21 22.14
CA ARG A 159 -6.19 -15.46 20.88
C ARG A 159 -6.50 -16.41 19.72
N CYS A 160 -7.34 -15.98 18.78
CA CYS A 160 -7.78 -16.83 17.67
C CYS A 160 -6.62 -17.51 16.94
N GLY A 161 -5.63 -16.73 16.47
CA GLY A 161 -4.46 -17.27 15.78
C GLY A 161 -3.56 -18.14 16.67
N GLN A 162 -3.50 -17.90 17.98
CA GLN A 162 -2.73 -18.76 18.90
C GLN A 162 -3.40 -20.12 19.08
N ILE A 163 -4.73 -20.14 19.24
CA ILE A 163 -5.51 -21.38 19.35
C ILE A 163 -5.38 -22.19 18.07
N GLU A 164 -5.56 -21.54 16.92
CA GLU A 164 -5.45 -22.15 15.60
C GLU A 164 -4.06 -22.73 15.36
N ALA A 165 -3.00 -21.95 15.60
CA ALA A 165 -1.63 -22.43 15.41
C ALA A 165 -1.28 -23.59 16.36
N ALA A 166 -1.69 -23.52 17.63
CA ALA A 166 -1.47 -24.61 18.59
C ALA A 166 -2.21 -25.88 18.16
N GLN A 167 -3.43 -25.75 17.65
CA GLN A 167 -4.22 -26.88 17.14
C GLN A 167 -3.57 -27.49 15.89
N ASN A 168 -3.17 -26.67 14.92
CA ASN A 168 -2.51 -27.13 13.69
C ASN A 168 -1.22 -27.89 14.00
N VAL A 169 -0.33 -27.32 14.82
CA VAL A 169 0.93 -27.99 15.18
C VAL A 169 0.67 -29.27 15.96
N ARG A 170 -0.30 -29.26 16.88
CA ARG A 170 -0.71 -30.48 17.59
C ARG A 170 -1.18 -31.56 16.62
N THR A 171 -1.95 -31.20 15.59
CA THR A 171 -2.39 -32.11 14.53
C THR A 171 -1.22 -32.63 13.71
N PHE A 172 -0.23 -31.80 13.36
CA PHE A 172 0.96 -32.24 12.62
C PHE A 172 1.80 -33.26 13.39
N LEU A 173 1.83 -33.15 14.73
CA LEU A 173 2.58 -34.05 15.60
C LEU A 173 1.81 -35.35 15.96
N GLN A 174 0.54 -35.48 15.58
CA GLN A 174 -0.25 -36.69 15.87
C GLN A 174 0.37 -37.92 15.21
N GLY A 175 0.57 -38.99 15.98
CA GLY A 175 1.16 -40.23 15.51
C GLY A 175 2.69 -40.21 15.37
N SER A 176 3.35 -39.08 15.68
CA SER A 176 4.81 -39.02 15.73
C SER A 176 5.37 -39.91 16.84
N LYS A 177 6.44 -40.65 16.52
CA LYS A 177 7.20 -41.47 17.48
C LYS A 177 8.42 -40.73 18.05
N LEU A 178 8.64 -39.49 17.65
CA LEU A 178 9.83 -38.71 17.98
C LEU A 178 9.57 -37.72 19.13
N VAL A 179 8.38 -37.13 19.18
CA VAL A 179 7.96 -36.26 20.30
C VAL A 179 7.27 -37.06 21.41
N TYR A 180 7.33 -36.54 22.64
CA TYR A 180 6.58 -37.08 23.78
C TYR A 180 5.67 -36.01 24.42
N GLY A 181 4.74 -36.42 25.29
CA GLY A 181 3.84 -35.49 25.98
C GLY A 181 2.64 -35.01 25.16
N LEU A 182 2.40 -35.58 23.97
CA LEU A 182 1.25 -35.22 23.13
C LEU A 182 -0.08 -35.77 23.68
N GLU A 183 -0.09 -37.05 24.07
CA GLU A 183 -1.30 -37.79 24.49
C GLU A 183 -1.39 -38.04 25.99
N HIS A 184 -0.28 -37.89 26.72
CA HIS A 184 -0.22 -38.24 28.15
C HIS A 184 -0.47 -37.01 29.01
N ALA A 185 -1.32 -37.16 30.02
CA ALA A 185 -1.46 -36.15 31.07
C ALA A 185 -0.12 -35.98 31.79
N LYS A 186 0.30 -34.74 31.98
CA LYS A 186 1.56 -34.37 32.63
C LYS A 186 1.73 -35.10 33.97
N ASP A 187 2.79 -35.89 34.11
CA ASP A 187 3.17 -36.49 35.38
C ASP A 187 3.66 -35.38 36.32
N ARG A 188 2.78 -34.98 37.24
CA ARG A 188 3.04 -33.92 38.23
C ARG A 188 3.99 -34.35 39.34
N PHE A 189 4.39 -35.62 39.37
CA PHE A 189 5.22 -36.21 40.42
C PHE A 189 6.57 -36.71 39.91
N LYS A 190 6.94 -36.37 38.67
CA LYS A 190 8.25 -36.73 38.11
C LYS A 190 9.37 -36.01 38.89
N ALA A 191 10.20 -36.78 39.58
CA ALA A 191 11.34 -36.25 40.33
C ALA A 191 12.47 -35.83 39.37
N GLY A 192 12.79 -34.53 39.36
CA GLY A 192 13.84 -33.93 38.54
C GLY A 192 13.42 -32.55 38.01
N LEU A 193 14.39 -31.63 37.88
CA LEU A 193 14.16 -30.36 37.21
C LEU A 193 13.93 -30.59 35.72
N VAL A 194 12.78 -30.11 35.24
CA VAL A 194 12.56 -29.77 33.83
C VAL A 194 13.47 -28.62 33.45
#